data_AF-A0ABD3BSS7-F1
#
_entry.id   AF-A0ABD3BSS7-F1
#
_cell.length_a   1.000
_cell.length_b   1.000
_cell.length_c   1.000
_cell.angle_alpha   90.00
_cell.angle_beta   90.00
_cell.angle_gamma   90.00
#
_symmetry.space_group_name_H-M   'P 1'
#
loop_
_entity.id
_entity.type
_entity.pdbx_description
1 polymer ?
#
loop_
_entity_poly.entity_id
_entity_poly.type
_entity_poly.pdbx_seq_one_letter_code
_entity_poly.pdbx_strand_id
1 'polypeptide(L)'
;MDREEEDDIVCLDESFFINDNYELTKFTFGSQILELYCLHSASTDFDLTGQLVWPGAELLNDYLSKNADLLRGCSVIELGSGVGITGILCSRFCKKVVMTDHNDEVLKILKKNIELHDSSKNLVWSAELEAEKLEWGNSEQLDYVLQSHPEGFDLVLGADIYILKLMDGMVISEATRHGLRISEVAGTRATVRNLQGYIYEITYG
;
A
#
# COMPACT_ATOMS: atom_id res chain seq x y z
N MET A 1 -1.55 -35.21 -50.59
CA MET A 1 -0.47 -34.57 -49.83
C MET A 1 -1.03 -33.25 -49.36
N ASP A 2 -1.86 -33.33 -48.32
CA ASP A 2 -2.40 -32.16 -47.65
C ASP A 2 -1.32 -31.73 -46.65
N ARG A 3 -0.80 -30.51 -46.83
CA ARG A 3 0.07 -29.89 -45.84
C ARG A 3 -0.85 -29.23 -44.83
N GLU A 4 -0.90 -29.77 -43.63
CA GLU A 4 -1.43 -29.08 -42.46
C GLU A 4 -0.50 -27.90 -42.19
N GLU A 5 -1.03 -26.68 -42.27
CA GLU A 5 -0.37 -25.48 -41.75
C GLU A 5 -0.47 -25.57 -40.22
N GLU A 6 0.66 -25.87 -39.56
CA GLU A 6 0.78 -25.68 -38.12
C GLU A 6 0.75 -24.17 -37.84
N ASP A 7 -0.36 -23.70 -37.27
CA ASP A 7 -0.43 -22.37 -36.69
C ASP A 7 0.62 -22.29 -35.55
N ASP A 8 1.74 -21.62 -35.81
CA ASP A 8 2.74 -21.26 -34.80
C ASP A 8 2.07 -20.38 -33.74
N ILE A 9 1.60 -20.99 -32.66
CA ILE A 9 1.15 -20.28 -31.46
C ILE A 9 2.40 -19.62 -30.85
N VAL A 10 2.55 -18.32 -31.10
CA VAL A 10 3.53 -17.49 -30.42
C VAL A 10 3.10 -17.38 -28.96
N CYS A 11 3.67 -18.22 -28.10
CA CYS A 11 3.58 -18.04 -26.65
C CYS A 11 4.35 -16.77 -26.28
N LEU A 12 3.64 -15.65 -26.23
CA LEU A 12 4.15 -14.42 -25.63
C LEU A 12 4.34 -14.70 -24.13
N ASP A 13 5.55 -14.45 -23.65
CA ASP A 13 5.87 -14.48 -22.23
C ASP A 13 5.00 -13.45 -21.48
N GLU A 14 4.57 -13.78 -20.26
CA GLU A 14 3.73 -12.90 -19.43
C GLU A 14 4.41 -11.53 -19.21
N SER A 15 5.74 -11.48 -19.28
CA SER A 15 6.54 -10.25 -19.26
C SER A 15 6.18 -9.24 -20.35
N PHE A 16 5.58 -9.67 -21.46
CA PHE A 16 5.16 -8.78 -22.56
C PHE A 16 3.97 -7.88 -22.18
N PHE A 17 3.17 -8.27 -21.19
CA PHE A 17 2.01 -7.52 -20.72
C PHE A 17 2.28 -6.68 -19.46
N ILE A 18 3.47 -6.81 -18.86
CA ILE A 18 3.85 -6.05 -17.68
C ILE A 18 4.32 -4.66 -18.08
N ASN A 19 3.58 -3.64 -17.64
CA ASN A 19 4.01 -2.25 -17.81
C ASN A 19 4.91 -1.84 -16.64
N ASP A 20 6.20 -1.67 -16.90
CA ASP A 20 7.20 -1.20 -15.94
C ASP A 20 7.73 0.21 -16.25
N ASN A 21 7.02 0.96 -17.11
CA ASN A 21 7.32 2.35 -17.43
C ASN A 21 6.91 3.29 -16.29
N TYR A 22 7.47 3.05 -15.10
CA TYR A 22 7.22 3.86 -13.93
C TYR A 22 7.87 5.23 -14.08
N GLU A 23 7.12 6.25 -13.74
CA GLU A 23 7.59 7.63 -13.72
C GLU A 23 7.83 8.07 -12.27
N LEU A 24 8.93 8.79 -12.05
CA LEU A 24 9.20 9.39 -10.75
C LEU A 24 8.24 10.55 -10.53
N THR A 25 7.31 10.37 -9.60
CA THR A 25 6.22 11.30 -9.34
C THR A 25 6.38 11.90 -7.94
N LYS A 26 6.16 13.22 -7.85
CA LYS A 26 6.32 13.98 -6.61
C LYS A 26 4.98 14.20 -5.93
N PHE A 27 4.89 13.81 -4.67
CA PHE A 27 3.71 13.99 -3.82
C PHE A 27 4.02 14.92 -2.65
N THR A 28 3.04 15.73 -2.24
CA THR A 28 3.20 16.69 -1.15
C THR A 28 2.07 16.52 -0.13
N PHE A 29 2.44 16.19 1.11
CA PHE A 29 1.51 16.00 2.23
C PHE A 29 1.95 16.90 3.39
N GLY A 30 1.25 18.02 3.58
CA GLY A 30 1.69 19.06 4.51
C GLY A 30 3.09 19.58 4.17
N SER A 31 4.05 19.42 5.11
CA SER A 31 5.46 19.77 4.88
C SER A 31 6.30 18.63 4.31
N GLN A 32 5.72 17.43 4.14
CA GLN A 32 6.43 16.26 3.65
C GLN A 32 6.38 16.22 2.13
N ILE A 33 7.54 16.03 1.53
CA ILE A 33 7.71 15.84 0.09
C ILE A 33 8.25 14.44 -0.13
N LEU A 34 7.54 13.66 -0.93
CA LEU A 34 7.88 12.30 -1.31
C LEU A 34 8.05 12.20 -2.82
N GLU A 35 8.94 11.34 -3.27
CA GLU A 35 9.11 11.02 -4.69
C GLU A 35 9.05 9.50 -4.84
N LEU A 36 8.15 8.99 -5.66
CA LEU A 36 7.96 7.55 -5.86
C LEU A 36 7.86 7.23 -7.34
N TYR A 37 8.40 6.09 -7.74
CA TYR A 37 8.11 5.48 -9.02
C TYR A 37 6.70 4.87 -8.97
N CYS A 38 5.82 5.29 -9.88
CA CYS A 38 4.48 4.74 -10.06
C CYS A 38 4.04 4.84 -11.53
N LEU A 39 3.00 4.11 -11.90
CA LEU A 39 2.31 4.31 -13.18
C LEU A 39 1.33 5.49 -13.08
N HIS A 40 0.94 6.05 -14.23
CA HIS A 40 -0.09 7.10 -14.33
C HIS A 40 -1.42 6.61 -14.91
N SER A 41 -1.46 5.37 -15.40
CA SER A 41 -2.66 4.75 -15.95
C SER A 41 -2.72 3.30 -15.54
N ALA A 42 -3.91 2.83 -15.15
CA ALA A 42 -4.14 1.45 -14.76
C ALA A 42 -3.83 0.50 -15.93
N SER A 43 -3.20 -0.64 -15.61
CA SER A 43 -3.33 -1.81 -16.48
C SER A 43 -4.79 -2.29 -16.46
N THR A 44 -5.25 -2.93 -17.53
CA THR A 44 -6.54 -3.63 -17.53
C THR A 44 -6.55 -4.86 -16.61
N ASP A 45 -5.40 -5.28 -16.12
CA ASP A 45 -5.26 -6.37 -15.16
C ASP A 45 -5.47 -5.89 -13.73
N PHE A 46 -6.53 -6.40 -13.09
CA PHE A 46 -6.92 -6.05 -11.72
C PHE A 46 -5.79 -6.28 -10.70
N ASP A 47 -4.95 -7.29 -10.92
CA ASP A 47 -3.87 -7.67 -10.01
C ASP A 47 -2.67 -6.70 -10.04
N LEU A 48 -2.59 -5.83 -11.04
CA LEU A 48 -1.51 -4.86 -11.23
C LEU A 48 -1.90 -3.43 -10.86
N THR A 49 -3.12 -3.23 -10.34
CA THR A 49 -3.62 -1.94 -9.87
C THR A 49 -2.75 -1.32 -8.76
N GLY A 50 -2.03 -2.14 -8.00
CA GLY A 50 -1.07 -1.70 -6.98
C GLY A 50 0.13 -0.91 -7.50
N GLN A 51 0.33 -0.84 -8.83
CA GLN A 51 1.37 -0.01 -9.46
C GLN A 51 0.99 1.49 -9.54
N LEU A 52 -0.24 1.84 -9.20
CA LEU A 52 -0.76 3.21 -9.13
C LEU A 52 -0.76 3.73 -7.69
N VAL A 53 -0.80 5.06 -7.56
CA VAL A 53 -1.24 5.70 -6.33
C VAL A 53 -2.75 5.93 -6.42
N TRP A 54 -3.49 5.36 -5.47
CA TRP A 54 -4.94 5.50 -5.40
C TRP A 54 -5.37 6.68 -4.51
N PRO A 55 -6.52 7.32 -4.79
CA PRO A 55 -6.95 8.52 -4.06
C PRO A 55 -7.13 8.33 -2.55
N GLY A 56 -7.53 7.15 -2.08
CA GLY A 56 -7.65 6.85 -0.66
C GLY A 56 -6.29 6.85 0.04
N ALA A 57 -5.22 6.42 -0.62
CA ALA A 57 -3.85 6.53 -0.11
C ALA A 57 -3.41 8.00 0.02
N GLU A 58 -3.74 8.85 -0.96
CA GLU A 58 -3.46 10.29 -0.87
C GLU A 58 -4.22 10.96 0.28
N LEU A 59 -5.49 10.61 0.48
CA LEU A 59 -6.31 11.10 1.59
C LEU A 59 -5.78 10.67 2.96
N LEU A 60 -5.41 9.38 3.09
CA LEU A 60 -4.79 8.85 4.30
C LEU A 60 -3.50 9.61 4.62
N ASN A 61 -2.68 9.87 3.61
CA ASN A 61 -1.41 10.59 3.76
C ASN A 61 -1.57 12.05 4.13
N ASP A 62 -2.54 12.75 3.55
CA ASP A 62 -2.87 14.12 3.95
C ASP A 62 -3.28 14.16 5.43
N TYR A 63 -4.12 13.23 5.89
CA TYR A 63 -4.46 13.12 7.30
C TYR A 63 -3.23 12.81 8.18
N LEU A 64 -2.44 11.79 7.83
CA LEU A 64 -1.31 11.34 8.63
C LEU A 64 -0.26 12.44 8.76
N SER A 65 -0.03 13.21 7.69
CA SER A 65 0.90 14.34 7.71
C SER A 65 0.48 15.44 8.68
N LYS A 66 -0.82 15.67 8.84
CA LYS A 66 -1.39 16.63 9.81
C LYS A 66 -1.41 16.10 11.24
N ASN A 67 -1.34 14.77 11.41
CA ASN A 67 -1.42 14.08 12.70
C ASN A 67 -0.16 13.25 12.97
N ALA A 68 1.01 13.72 12.54
CA ALA A 68 2.26 12.97 12.56
C ALA A 68 2.69 12.49 13.96
N ASP A 69 2.21 13.13 15.03
CA ASP A 69 2.47 12.67 16.40
C ASP A 69 1.85 11.31 16.71
N LEU A 70 0.81 10.88 15.97
CA LEU A 70 0.25 9.51 16.06
C LEU A 70 1.24 8.45 15.58
N LEU A 71 2.18 8.82 14.71
CA LEU A 71 3.14 7.92 14.09
C LEU A 71 4.48 7.89 14.83
N ARG A 72 4.73 8.87 15.71
CA ARG A 72 6.03 9.12 16.30
C ARG A 72 6.52 7.92 17.11
N GLY A 73 7.57 7.26 16.61
CA GLY A 73 8.18 6.10 17.26
C GLY A 73 7.38 4.79 17.18
N CYS A 74 6.28 4.76 16.42
CA CYS A 74 5.48 3.55 16.21
C CYS A 74 6.18 2.54 15.30
N SER A 75 5.90 1.25 15.53
CA SER A 75 6.07 0.15 14.58
C SER A 75 4.78 0.00 13.78
N VAL A 76 4.85 0.04 12.46
CA VAL A 76 3.67 0.03 11.57
C VAL A 76 3.74 -1.14 10.61
N ILE A 77 2.60 -1.79 10.36
CA ILE A 77 2.41 -2.66 9.20
C ILE A 77 1.36 -2.05 8.28
N GLU A 78 1.69 -1.91 6.99
CA GLU A 78 0.77 -1.50 5.94
C GLU A 78 0.34 -2.73 5.13
N LEU A 79 -0.96 -2.96 5.04
CA LEU A 79 -1.57 -4.00 4.23
C LEU A 79 -1.86 -3.46 2.82
N GLY A 80 -1.54 -4.24 1.79
CA GLY A 80 -1.68 -3.88 0.37
C GLY A 80 -1.15 -2.49 0.06
N SER A 81 0.17 -2.35 0.22
CA SER A 81 0.87 -1.06 0.17
C SER A 81 0.98 -0.48 -1.23
N GLY A 82 0.73 -1.28 -2.28
CA GLY A 82 0.93 -0.85 -3.65
C GLY A 82 2.37 -0.36 -3.86
N VAL A 83 2.51 0.83 -4.43
CA VAL A 83 3.82 1.49 -4.61
C VAL A 83 4.47 2.00 -3.31
N GLY A 84 3.77 1.93 -2.17
CA GLY A 84 4.31 2.21 -0.83
C GLY A 84 4.20 3.66 -0.37
N ILE A 85 3.30 4.46 -0.96
CA ILE A 85 3.22 5.89 -0.66
C ILE A 85 2.94 6.18 0.83
N THR A 86 2.08 5.40 1.49
CA THR A 86 1.75 5.57 2.90
C THR A 86 2.90 5.16 3.80
N GLY A 87 3.46 3.96 3.60
CA GLY A 87 4.55 3.48 4.43
C GLY A 87 5.80 4.35 4.29
N ILE A 88 6.08 4.88 3.09
CA ILE A 88 7.15 5.86 2.87
C ILE A 88 6.88 7.18 3.61
N LEU A 89 5.64 7.68 3.64
CA LEU A 89 5.31 8.82 4.50
C LEU A 89 5.55 8.50 5.98
N CYS A 90 5.06 7.33 6.44
CA CYS A 90 5.19 6.89 7.81
C CYS A 90 6.65 6.75 8.24
N SER A 91 7.53 6.35 7.32
CA SER A 91 8.97 6.21 7.56
C SER A 91 9.65 7.48 8.09
N ARG A 92 9.05 8.66 7.86
CA ARG A 92 9.54 9.96 8.35
C ARG A 92 9.32 10.17 9.84
N PHE A 93 8.47 9.37 10.47
CA PHE A 93 8.02 9.56 11.85
C PHE A 93 8.14 8.29 12.72
N CYS A 94 7.96 7.13 12.09
CA CYS A 94 7.98 5.82 12.73
C CYS A 94 9.40 5.33 13.03
N LYS A 95 9.52 4.32 13.92
CA LYS A 95 10.78 3.59 14.12
C LYS A 95 10.96 2.47 13.08
N LYS A 96 9.85 1.86 12.67
CA LYS A 96 9.80 0.70 11.76
C LYS A 96 8.49 0.72 10.96
N VAL A 97 8.57 0.38 9.68
CA VAL A 97 7.42 0.23 8.79
C VAL A 97 7.63 -1.02 7.93
N VAL A 98 6.68 -1.95 8.01
CA VAL A 98 6.61 -3.14 7.17
C VAL A 98 5.48 -2.94 6.18
N MET A 99 5.80 -2.79 4.90
CA MET A 99 4.84 -2.63 3.82
C MET A 99 4.60 -4.00 3.19
N THR A 100 3.33 -4.37 2.98
CA THR A 100 2.98 -5.69 2.46
C THR A 100 2.10 -5.62 1.24
N ASP A 101 2.31 -6.52 0.28
CA ASP A 101 1.42 -6.75 -0.85
C ASP A 101 1.46 -8.22 -1.27
N HIS A 102 0.44 -8.68 -1.98
CA HIS A 102 0.32 -10.04 -2.46
C HIS A 102 1.01 -10.25 -3.82
N ASN A 103 1.06 -9.21 -4.66
CA ASN A 103 1.49 -9.31 -6.05
C ASN A 103 3.01 -9.08 -6.17
N ASP A 104 3.71 -10.03 -6.79
CA ASP A 104 5.18 -9.98 -6.90
C ASP A 104 5.67 -8.80 -7.76
N GLU A 105 4.93 -8.39 -8.79
CA GLU A 105 5.28 -7.20 -9.58
C GLU A 105 5.10 -5.91 -8.78
N VAL A 106 4.06 -5.84 -7.95
CA VAL A 106 3.84 -4.72 -7.02
C VAL A 106 4.95 -4.69 -5.96
N LEU A 107 5.36 -5.85 -5.43
CA LEU A 107 6.49 -5.93 -4.49
C LEU A 107 7.81 -5.46 -5.12
N LYS A 108 8.05 -5.69 -6.42
CA LYS A 108 9.25 -5.17 -7.10
C LYS A 108 9.29 -3.65 -7.09
N ILE A 109 8.20 -2.97 -7.44
CA ILE A 109 8.16 -1.50 -7.43
C ILE A 109 8.18 -0.93 -6.02
N LEU A 110 7.52 -1.58 -5.07
CA LEU A 110 7.57 -1.23 -3.65
C LEU A 110 9.02 -1.25 -3.13
N LYS A 111 9.77 -2.32 -3.41
CA LYS A 111 11.19 -2.43 -3.04
C LYS A 111 12.05 -1.36 -3.70
N LYS A 112 11.83 -1.07 -4.98
CA LYS A 112 12.50 0.03 -5.70
C LYS A 112 12.25 1.39 -5.03
N ASN A 113 11.03 1.64 -4.54
CA ASN A 113 10.69 2.87 -3.83
C ASN A 113 11.27 2.92 -2.41
N ILE A 114 11.42 1.78 -1.72
CA ILE A 114 12.18 1.70 -0.46
C ILE A 114 13.64 2.08 -0.70
N GLU A 115 14.29 1.48 -1.70
CA GLU A 115 15.70 1.72 -2.02
C GLU A 115 15.98 3.20 -2.36
N LEU A 116 15.06 3.85 -3.07
CA LEU A 116 15.10 5.29 -3.35
C LEU A 116 15.20 6.12 -2.07
N HIS A 117 14.47 5.72 -1.02
CA HIS A 117 14.44 6.43 0.25
C HIS A 117 15.53 6.00 1.23
N ASP A 118 16.01 4.76 1.17
CA ASP A 118 17.17 4.30 1.97
C ASP A 118 18.48 4.93 1.48
N SER A 119 18.60 5.19 0.17
CA SER A 119 19.77 5.84 -0.43
C SER A 119 19.88 7.34 -0.09
N SER A 120 18.78 7.95 0.36
CA SER A 120 18.66 9.40 0.55
C SER A 120 19.19 9.93 1.90
N LYS A 121 19.95 9.10 2.66
CA LYS A 121 20.41 9.28 4.05
C LYS A 121 20.79 10.72 4.45
N ASN A 122 19.79 11.56 4.67
CA ASN A 122 19.89 12.72 5.53
C ASN A 122 19.50 12.23 6.93
N LEU A 123 20.55 12.01 7.71
CA LEU A 123 20.51 11.61 9.11
C LEU A 123 19.58 12.54 9.89
N VAL A 124 18.53 11.98 10.52
CA VAL A 124 18.21 12.08 11.96
C VAL A 124 17.13 11.03 12.31
N TRP A 125 16.22 10.70 11.38
CA TRP A 125 15.13 9.73 11.60
C TRP A 125 14.86 8.89 10.35
N SER A 126 15.55 7.77 10.17
CA SER A 126 15.21 6.78 9.14
C SER A 126 14.56 5.58 9.81
N ALA A 127 13.25 5.41 9.64
CA ALA A 127 12.60 4.17 10.04
C ALA A 127 13.28 2.97 9.34
N GLU A 128 13.29 1.82 10.00
CA GLU A 128 13.52 0.55 9.30
C GLU A 128 12.36 0.32 8.34
N LEU A 129 12.66 0.18 7.04
CA LEU A 129 11.68 -0.04 5.98
C LEU A 129 11.86 -1.43 5.40
N GLU A 130 10.77 -2.21 5.37
CA GLU A 130 10.75 -3.56 4.84
C GLU A 130 9.56 -3.77 3.91
N ALA A 131 9.73 -4.63 2.91
CA ALA A 131 8.66 -5.05 2.01
C ALA A 131 8.49 -6.58 2.09
N GLU A 132 7.31 -7.03 2.49
CA GLU A 132 7.00 -8.44 2.69
C GLU A 132 5.81 -8.90 1.86
N LYS A 133 5.82 -10.17 1.46
CA LYS A 133 4.70 -10.77 0.73
C LYS A 133 3.59 -11.14 1.70
N LEU A 134 2.38 -10.64 1.47
CA LEU A 134 1.21 -11.00 2.24
C LEU A 134 -0.05 -11.00 1.37
N GLU A 135 -0.48 -12.19 1.01
CA GLU A 135 -1.79 -12.49 0.43
C GLU A 135 -2.83 -12.65 1.54
N TRP A 136 -3.97 -12.01 1.37
CA TRP A 136 -5.02 -12.06 2.38
C TRP A 136 -5.62 -13.44 2.52
N GLY A 137 -5.82 -13.86 3.77
CA GLY A 137 -6.27 -15.21 4.08
C GLY A 137 -5.16 -16.25 4.04
N ASN A 138 -3.93 -15.90 3.63
CA ASN A 138 -2.78 -16.78 3.69
C ASN A 138 -2.18 -16.79 5.11
N SER A 139 -2.54 -17.80 5.90
CA SER A 139 -2.08 -17.93 7.29
C SER A 139 -0.57 -18.16 7.41
N GLU A 140 0.04 -18.86 6.45
CA GLU A 140 1.47 -19.16 6.48
C GLU A 140 2.30 -17.89 6.29
N GLN A 141 1.91 -17.03 5.34
CA GLN A 141 2.56 -15.74 5.10
C GLN A 141 2.34 -14.79 6.28
N LEU A 142 1.13 -14.75 6.85
CA LEU A 142 0.87 -13.96 8.05
C LEU A 142 1.72 -14.42 9.23
N ASP A 143 1.81 -15.73 9.47
CA ASP A 143 2.62 -16.30 10.55
C ASP A 143 4.10 -15.99 10.34
N TYR A 144 4.60 -16.02 9.10
CA TYR A 144 5.96 -15.60 8.77
C TYR A 144 6.21 -14.14 9.15
N VAL A 145 5.35 -13.21 8.72
CA VAL A 145 5.48 -11.78 9.07
C VAL A 145 5.46 -11.59 10.59
N LEU A 146 4.55 -12.25 11.30
CA LEU A 146 4.46 -12.15 12.75
C LEU A 146 5.67 -12.77 13.48
N GLN A 147 6.28 -13.82 12.93
CA GLN A 147 7.48 -14.44 13.49
C GLN A 147 8.74 -13.59 13.23
N SER A 148 8.84 -12.94 12.06
CA SER A 148 9.90 -11.99 11.72
C SER A 148 9.81 -10.71 12.55
N HIS A 149 8.64 -10.40 13.11
CA HIS A 149 8.39 -9.21 13.93
C HIS A 149 7.74 -9.58 15.28
N PRO A 150 8.48 -10.25 16.18
CA PRO A 150 7.92 -10.76 17.44
C PRO A 150 7.47 -9.66 18.41
N GLU A 151 8.03 -8.46 18.28
CA GLU A 151 7.65 -7.25 19.03
C GLU A 151 6.25 -6.73 18.63
N GLY A 152 5.75 -7.17 17.47
CA GLY A 152 4.47 -6.74 16.91
C GLY A 152 4.47 -5.33 16.30
N PHE A 153 3.26 -4.84 16.07
CA PHE A 153 2.98 -3.54 15.46
C PHE A 153 2.07 -2.71 16.35
N ASP A 154 2.38 -1.43 16.45
CA ASP A 154 1.58 -0.44 17.18
C ASP A 154 0.38 0.02 16.33
N LEU A 155 0.54 0.06 14.99
CA LEU A 155 -0.50 0.46 14.04
C LEU A 155 -0.56 -0.48 12.84
N VAL A 156 -1.78 -0.72 12.35
CA VAL A 156 -2.06 -1.40 11.08
C VAL A 156 -2.69 -0.38 10.14
N LEU A 157 -2.13 -0.20 8.96
CA LEU A 157 -2.61 0.72 7.94
C LEU A 157 -3.07 -0.02 6.69
N GLY A 158 -3.94 0.64 5.93
CA GLY A 158 -4.50 0.12 4.70
C GLY A 158 -5.29 1.19 3.98
N ALA A 159 -4.93 1.49 2.74
CA ALA A 159 -5.63 2.46 1.89
C ALA A 159 -6.03 1.81 0.57
N ASP A 160 -7.30 1.99 0.16
CA ASP A 160 -7.90 1.41 -1.05
C ASP A 160 -7.82 -0.12 -1.19
N ILE A 161 -7.27 -0.76 -0.17
CA ILE A 161 -7.42 -2.14 0.16
C ILE A 161 -8.65 -2.22 1.06
N TYR A 162 -9.59 -3.12 0.81
CA TYR A 162 -10.77 -3.27 1.65
C TYR A 162 -10.40 -3.21 3.16
N ILE A 163 -10.78 -2.10 3.81
CA ILE A 163 -10.24 -1.49 5.04
C ILE A 163 -10.25 -2.39 6.30
N LEU A 164 -9.20 -2.32 7.15
CA LEU A 164 -9.28 -2.64 8.59
C LEU A 164 -8.36 -1.75 9.46
N LYS A 165 -9.01 -0.92 10.30
CA LYS A 165 -8.65 -0.33 11.63
C LYS A 165 -7.36 0.48 11.84
N LEU A 166 -7.47 1.81 11.65
CA LEU A 166 -7.28 2.83 12.70
C LEU A 166 -7.55 4.20 12.10
N MET A 167 -8.78 4.72 12.20
CA MET A 167 -9.11 6.15 12.21
C MET A 167 -10.64 6.32 12.21
N ASP A 168 -11.22 6.26 13.40
CA ASP A 168 -12.63 6.60 13.64
C ASP A 168 -12.88 8.11 13.42
N GLY A 169 -14.09 8.45 12.94
CA GLY A 169 -14.70 9.79 12.88
C GLY A 169 -14.02 10.84 11.99
N MET A 170 -12.71 11.01 12.10
CA MET A 170 -11.97 12.11 11.48
C MET A 170 -11.63 11.85 10.00
N VAL A 171 -11.32 10.61 9.60
CA VAL A 171 -11.20 10.26 8.17
C VAL A 171 -12.55 10.38 7.48
N ILE A 172 -13.62 9.95 8.14
CA ILE A 172 -14.98 10.16 7.66
C ILE A 172 -15.24 11.66 7.50
N SER A 173 -14.87 12.48 8.49
CA SER A 173 -15.02 13.92 8.43
C SER A 173 -14.19 14.55 7.31
N GLU A 174 -12.95 14.11 7.09
CA GLU A 174 -12.06 14.65 6.06
C GLU A 174 -12.51 14.24 4.66
N ALA A 175 -12.87 12.97 4.47
CA ALA A 175 -13.48 12.49 3.24
C ALA A 175 -14.78 13.25 2.92
N THR A 176 -15.63 13.46 3.93
CA THR A 176 -16.85 14.29 3.79
C THR A 176 -16.50 15.73 3.41
N ARG A 177 -15.43 16.31 3.99
CA ARG A 177 -14.93 17.66 3.65
C ARG A 177 -14.48 17.76 2.19
N HIS A 178 -14.01 16.65 1.62
CA HIS A 178 -13.60 16.54 0.22
C HIS A 178 -14.72 16.04 -0.72
N GLY A 179 -15.97 15.93 -0.25
CA GLY A 179 -17.13 15.56 -1.07
C GLY A 179 -17.26 14.06 -1.32
N LEU A 180 -16.63 13.22 -0.49
CA LEU A 180 -16.66 11.77 -0.60
C LEU A 180 -17.69 11.19 0.38
N ARG A 181 -18.40 10.15 -0.05
CA ARG A 181 -19.28 9.34 0.79
C ARG A 181 -18.51 8.14 1.32
N ILE A 182 -18.63 7.88 2.62
CA ILE A 182 -18.03 6.72 3.28
C ILE A 182 -19.12 5.88 3.92
N SER A 183 -19.18 4.59 3.58
CA SER A 183 -20.10 3.61 4.15
C SER A 183 -19.37 2.37 4.64
N GLU A 184 -19.69 1.88 5.84
CA GLU A 184 -19.23 0.55 6.27
C GLU A 184 -19.84 -0.52 5.36
N VAL A 185 -19.00 -1.40 4.82
CA VAL A 185 -19.45 -2.56 4.04
C VAL A 185 -20.01 -3.61 5.00
N ALA A 186 -21.30 -3.89 4.88
CA ALA A 186 -21.99 -4.81 5.77
C ALA A 186 -21.32 -6.20 5.81
N GLY A 187 -21.15 -6.75 7.02
CA GLY A 187 -20.61 -8.11 7.22
C GLY A 187 -19.08 -8.21 7.25
N THR A 188 -18.36 -7.11 7.05
CA THR A 188 -16.88 -7.09 7.01
C THR A 188 -16.22 -6.89 8.37
N ARG A 189 -17.02 -6.70 9.42
CA ARG A 189 -16.55 -6.44 10.77
C ARG A 189 -15.94 -7.71 11.38
N ALA A 190 -14.64 -7.69 11.60
CA ALA A 190 -13.86 -8.79 12.16
C ALA A 190 -13.09 -8.36 13.41
N THR A 191 -12.88 -9.30 14.35
CA THR A 191 -12.09 -9.07 15.58
C THR A 191 -10.92 -10.03 15.63
N VAL A 192 -9.70 -9.51 15.77
CA VAL A 192 -8.46 -10.27 15.95
C VAL A 192 -7.82 -9.84 17.26
N ARG A 193 -7.82 -10.73 18.27
CA ARG A 193 -7.41 -10.42 19.65
C ARG A 193 -8.16 -9.21 20.23
N ASN A 194 -7.47 -8.14 20.61
CA ASN A 194 -8.04 -6.88 21.11
C ASN A 194 -8.30 -5.85 19.99
N LEU A 195 -8.09 -6.21 18.73
CA LEU A 195 -8.29 -5.36 17.57
C LEU A 195 -9.59 -5.76 16.84
N GLN A 196 -10.30 -4.78 16.30
CA GLN A 196 -11.58 -4.95 15.62
C GLN A 196 -11.56 -4.10 14.36
N GLY A 197 -11.54 -4.70 13.18
CA GLY A 197 -11.64 -3.96 11.93
C GLY A 197 -13.02 -4.13 11.29
N TYR A 198 -13.31 -3.25 10.35
CA TYR A 198 -14.43 -3.30 9.41
C TYR A 198 -14.00 -2.53 8.16
N ILE A 199 -14.54 -2.92 7.00
CA ILE A 199 -14.23 -2.34 5.70
C ILE A 199 -15.14 -1.13 5.46
N TYR A 200 -14.58 -0.04 4.96
CA TYR A 200 -15.35 1.06 4.39
C TYR A 200 -15.25 1.07 2.87
N GLU A 201 -16.35 1.44 2.23
CA GLU A 201 -16.42 1.83 0.83
C GLU A 201 -16.38 3.36 0.76
N ILE A 202 -15.55 3.90 -0.13
CA ILE A 202 -15.46 5.35 -0.39
C ILE A 202 -15.91 5.60 -1.83
N THR A 203 -16.95 6.43 -2.01
CA THR A 203 -17.47 6.80 -3.32
C THR A 203 -17.50 8.31 -3.48
N TYR A 204 -17.38 8.80 -4.72
CA TYR A 204 -17.68 10.20 -5.01
C TYR A 204 -19.17 10.48 -4.72
N GLY A 205 -19.44 11.60 -4.06
CA GLY A 205 -20.77 12.09 -3.70
C GLY A 205 -21.60 12.52 -4.91
#